data_AF-A0A7Z9RIF7-F1
#
_entry.id   AF-A0A7Z9RIF7-F1
#
_cell.length_a   1.000
_cell.length_b   1.000
_cell.length_c   1.000
_cell.angle_alpha   90.00
_cell.angle_beta   90.00
_cell.angle_gamma   90.00
#
_symmetry.space_group_name_H-M   'P 1'
#
loop_
_entity.id
_entity.type
_entity.pdbx_description
1 polymer ?
#
loop_
_entity_poly.entity_id
_entity_poly.type
_entity_poly.pdbx_seq_one_letter_code
_entity_poly.pdbx_strand_id
1 'polypeptide(L)'
;MTSLAGVEPDGFFETEAYTRGFRCIAGIDEAGRGPLAGPVVAAAVILSRQKAFPGLKDSKCLSPAKREQLFVQISHSARDVSVGYADAAEIDAIGILPATHIAKSCELFLFFNQRAYQI
;
A
#
# COMPACT_ATOMS: atom_id res chain seq x y z
N MET A 1 17.86 -21.86 -3.32
CA MET A 1 16.98 -21.36 -4.40
C MET A 1 15.56 -21.81 -4.09
N THR A 2 14.83 -21.05 -3.27
CA THR A 2 13.45 -21.39 -2.88
C THR A 2 12.55 -20.33 -3.49
N SER A 3 11.69 -20.74 -4.42
CA SER A 3 10.81 -19.82 -5.15
C SER A 3 9.86 -19.13 -4.15
N LEU A 4 9.77 -17.80 -4.19
CA LEU A 4 8.80 -17.00 -3.44
C LEU A 4 7.36 -17.13 -4.00
N ALA A 5 7.14 -17.99 -5.00
CA ALA A 5 5.81 -18.28 -5.53
C ALA A 5 5.10 -19.28 -4.62
N GLY A 6 4.39 -18.80 -3.59
CA GLY A 6 3.47 -19.67 -2.84
C GLY A 6 3.13 -19.29 -1.40
N VAL A 7 3.73 -18.27 -0.81
CA VAL A 7 3.39 -17.87 0.56
C VAL A 7 2.15 -16.98 0.51
N GLU A 8 1.02 -17.48 1.01
CA GLU A 8 -0.13 -16.62 1.32
C GLU A 8 0.29 -15.65 2.43
N PRO A 9 -0.09 -14.37 2.39
CA PRO A 9 0.21 -13.44 3.47
C PRO A 9 -0.38 -13.98 4.79
N ASP A 10 0.48 -14.31 5.74
CA ASP A 10 0.15 -14.96 7.01
C ASP A 10 -0.21 -13.98 8.14
N GLY A 11 -0.10 -12.67 7.85
CA GLY A 11 -0.45 -11.61 8.79
C GLY A 11 0.50 -11.50 9.99
N PHE A 12 1.71 -12.07 9.89
CA PHE A 12 2.67 -12.12 11.00
C PHE A 12 3.02 -10.72 11.53
N PHE A 13 3.40 -9.80 10.63
CA PHE A 13 3.79 -8.44 11.00
C PHE A 13 2.63 -7.65 11.60
N GLU A 14 1.43 -7.82 11.06
CA GLU A 14 0.23 -7.18 11.56
C GLU A 14 -0.11 -7.68 12.97
N THR A 15 -0.02 -9.00 13.18
CA THR A 15 -0.26 -9.63 14.48
C THR A 15 0.74 -9.17 15.53
N GLU A 16 2.03 -9.08 15.16
CA GLU A 16 3.08 -8.56 16.04
C GLU A 16 2.79 -7.10 16.44
N ALA A 17 2.45 -6.24 15.47
CA ALA A 17 2.13 -4.85 15.75
C ALA A 17 0.87 -4.71 16.63
N TYR A 18 -0.17 -5.52 16.43
CA TYR A 18 -1.33 -5.53 17.34
C TYR A 18 -0.93 -5.95 18.77
N THR A 19 -0.05 -6.95 18.91
CA THR A 19 0.45 -7.41 20.21
C THR A 19 1.24 -6.32 20.93
N ARG A 20 1.93 -5.46 20.17
CA ARG A 20 2.65 -4.27 20.68
C ARG A 20 1.72 -3.09 21.02
N GLY A 21 0.41 -3.23 20.83
CA GLY A 21 -0.59 -2.22 21.20
C GLY A 21 -0.95 -1.22 20.08
N PHE A 22 -0.41 -1.39 18.87
CA PHE A 22 -0.84 -0.57 17.74
C PHE A 22 -2.27 -0.92 17.34
N ARG A 23 -3.11 0.10 17.10
CA ARG A 23 -4.53 -0.08 16.75
C ARG A 23 -4.84 0.08 15.27
N CYS A 24 -3.95 0.76 14.55
CA CYS A 24 -4.05 1.01 13.13
C CYS A 24 -2.74 0.59 12.48
N ILE A 25 -2.82 -0.32 11.51
CA ILE A 25 -1.67 -0.84 10.78
C ILE A 25 -1.95 -0.58 9.30
N ALA A 26 -1.06 0.16 8.66
CA ALA A 26 -1.16 0.48 7.26
C ALA A 26 -0.11 -0.32 6.49
N GLY A 27 -0.54 -1.05 5.46
CA GLY A 27 0.36 -1.59 4.44
C GLY A 27 0.62 -0.51 3.40
N ILE A 28 1.89 -0.33 3.00
CA ILE A 28 2.31 0.68 2.03
C ILE A 28 3.04 0.00 0.87
N ASP A 29 2.68 0.33 -0.37
CA ASP A 29 3.34 -0.18 -1.58
C ASP A 29 3.39 0.88 -2.68
N GLU A 30 4.34 0.76 -3.61
CA GLU A 30 4.53 1.68 -4.73
C GLU A 30 4.49 1.00 -6.11
N ALA A 31 4.05 1.78 -7.11
CA ALA A 31 4.11 1.44 -8.52
C ALA A 31 4.77 2.59 -9.30
N GLY A 32 5.39 2.27 -10.45
CA GLY A 32 5.97 3.29 -11.34
C GLY A 32 7.46 3.59 -11.13
N ARG A 33 8.18 2.82 -10.30
CA ARG A 33 9.64 3.00 -10.11
C ARG A 33 10.52 2.51 -11.27
N GLY A 34 10.00 1.62 -12.12
CA GLY A 34 10.73 0.96 -13.20
C GLY A 34 10.47 1.46 -14.64
N PRO A 35 9.29 1.98 -14.99
CA PRO A 35 9.04 2.56 -16.30
C PRO A 35 9.92 3.77 -16.63
N LEU A 36 10.18 3.99 -17.93
CA LEU A 36 10.90 5.18 -18.44
C LEU A 36 10.07 6.47 -18.39
N ALA A 37 8.76 6.37 -18.22
CA ALA A 37 7.85 7.50 -18.21
C ALA A 37 6.68 7.23 -17.24
N GLY A 38 6.16 8.32 -16.69
CA GLY A 38 5.04 8.31 -15.76
C GLY A 38 5.44 8.61 -14.32
N PRO A 39 4.47 8.90 -13.45
CA PRO A 39 4.71 9.18 -12.05
C PRO A 39 5.10 7.91 -11.29
N VAL A 40 5.72 8.09 -10.14
CA VAL A 40 5.73 7.08 -9.08
C VAL A 40 4.52 7.31 -8.19
N VAL A 41 3.77 6.26 -7.92
CA VAL A 41 2.54 6.32 -7.11
C VAL A 41 2.71 5.37 -5.93
N ALA A 42 2.40 5.81 -4.73
CA ALA A 42 2.35 4.99 -3.54
C ALA A 42 0.95 5.00 -2.93
N ALA A 43 0.52 3.86 -2.40
CA ALA A 43 -0.74 3.75 -1.67
C ALA A 43 -0.48 3.22 -0.27
N ALA A 44 -1.26 3.66 0.70
CA ALA A 44 -1.37 3.01 1.99
C ALA A 44 -2.81 2.67 2.30
N VAL A 45 -2.97 1.47 2.84
CA VAL A 45 -4.27 0.90 3.12
C VAL A 45 -4.27 0.38 4.55
N ILE A 46 -5.22 0.85 5.35
CA ILE A 46 -5.53 0.28 6.66
C ILE A 46 -6.66 -0.72 6.45
N LEU A 47 -6.34 -2.00 6.48
CA LEU A 47 -7.34 -3.07 6.35
C LEU A 47 -8.08 -3.29 7.66
N SER A 48 -9.36 -3.68 7.58
CA SER A 48 -10.11 -4.12 8.76
C SER A 48 -9.56 -5.44 9.26
N ARG A 49 -9.18 -5.50 10.55
CA ARG A 49 -8.63 -6.70 11.21
C ARG A 49 -9.52 -7.95 11.08
N GLN A 50 -10.83 -7.76 10.95
CA GLN A 50 -11.80 -8.85 10.92
C GLN A 50 -12.01 -9.45 9.52
N LYS A 51 -11.44 -8.83 8.48
CA LYS A 51 -11.70 -9.22 7.10
C LYS A 51 -10.46 -9.84 6.47
N ALA A 52 -10.57 -11.12 6.15
CA ALA A 52 -9.59 -11.80 5.31
C ALA A 52 -9.84 -11.44 3.84
N PHE A 53 -8.77 -11.37 3.06
CA PHE A 53 -8.81 -11.18 1.61
C PHE A 53 -8.18 -12.40 0.92
N PRO A 54 -8.96 -13.48 0.69
CA PRO A 54 -8.43 -14.71 0.10
C PRO A 54 -7.79 -14.46 -1.26
N GLY A 55 -6.55 -14.90 -1.42
CA GLY A 55 -5.78 -14.73 -2.66
C GLY A 55 -5.24 -13.31 -2.87
N LEU A 56 -5.22 -12.47 -1.84
CA LEU A 56 -4.40 -11.25 -1.83
C LEU A 56 -2.93 -11.66 -1.94
N LYS A 57 -2.30 -11.31 -3.06
CA LYS A 57 -0.89 -11.61 -3.37
C LYS A 57 -0.26 -10.41 -4.05
N ASP A 58 1.05 -10.45 -4.26
CA ASP A 58 1.76 -9.49 -5.11
C ASP A 58 0.97 -9.27 -6.40
N SER A 59 0.67 -8.01 -6.70
CA SER A 59 -0.19 -7.61 -7.81
C SER A 59 0.34 -8.13 -9.16
N LYS A 60 1.64 -8.37 -9.29
CA LYS A 60 2.32 -8.91 -10.48
C LYS A 60 2.01 -10.40 -10.70
N CYS A 61 1.60 -11.12 -9.67
CA CYS A 61 1.18 -12.52 -9.74
C CYS A 61 -0.32 -12.71 -10.03
N LEU A 62 -1.08 -11.61 -10.15
CA LEU A 62 -2.53 -11.62 -10.35
C LEU A 62 -2.89 -11.23 -11.78
N SER A 63 -3.94 -11.87 -12.32
CA SER A 63 -4.55 -11.43 -13.59
C SER A 63 -5.21 -10.05 -13.43
N PRO A 64 -5.32 -9.25 -14.50
CA PRO A 64 -5.97 -7.94 -14.44
C PRO A 64 -7.38 -8.00 -13.83
N ALA A 65 -8.19 -8.97 -14.26
CA ALA A 65 -9.55 -9.18 -13.74
C ALA A 65 -9.56 -9.50 -12.24
N LYS A 66 -8.61 -10.31 -11.76
CA LYS A 66 -8.52 -10.65 -10.33
C LYS A 66 -8.07 -9.45 -9.50
N ARG A 67 -7.16 -8.62 -10.04
CA ARG A 67 -6.70 -7.39 -9.40
C ARG A 67 -7.84 -6.39 -9.24
N GLU A 68 -8.69 -6.24 -10.26
CA GLU A 68 -9.84 -5.33 -10.22
C GLU A 68 -10.91 -5.81 -9.23
N GLN A 69 -11.18 -7.11 -9.18
CA GLN A 69 -12.05 -7.70 -8.15
C GLN A 69 -11.52 -7.45 -6.73
N LEU A 70 -10.22 -7.69 -6.50
CA LEU A 70 -9.59 -7.44 -5.20
C LEU A 70 -9.58 -5.96 -4.85
N PHE A 71 -9.35 -5.07 -5.82
CA PHE A 71 -9.41 -3.63 -5.62
C PHE A 71 -10.79 -3.20 -5.10
N VAL A 72 -11.88 -3.68 -5.71
CA VAL A 72 -13.26 -3.38 -5.25
C VAL A 72 -13.50 -3.93 -3.84
N GLN A 73 -13.03 -5.15 -3.56
CA GLN A 73 -13.18 -5.75 -2.23
C GLN A 73 -12.42 -4.97 -1.16
N ILE A 74 -11.16 -4.61 -1.43
CA ILE A 74 -10.29 -3.87 -0.52
C ILE A 74 -10.85 -2.48 -0.30
N SER A 75 -11.23 -1.76 -1.35
CA SER A 75 -11.73 -0.38 -1.24
C SER A 75 -13.01 -0.28 -0.40
N HIS A 76 -13.91 -1.27 -0.49
CA HIS A 76 -15.12 -1.31 0.35
C HIS A 76 -14.87 -1.75 1.79
N SER A 77 -13.74 -2.39 2.07
CA SER A 77 -13.48 -3.08 3.34
C SER A 77 -12.36 -2.45 4.16
N ALA A 78 -11.53 -1.65 3.50
CA ALA A 78 -10.48 -0.88 4.13
C ALA A 78 -11.14 0.11 5.09
N ARG A 79 -10.55 0.24 6.27
CA ARG A 79 -10.92 1.27 7.22
C ARG A 79 -10.60 2.64 6.63
N ASP A 80 -9.46 2.74 5.97
CA ASP A 80 -9.01 3.98 5.36
C ASP A 80 -7.96 3.72 4.27
N VAL A 81 -7.92 4.59 3.26
CA VAL A 81 -7.04 4.49 2.10
C VAL A 81 -6.55 5.88 1.72
N SER A 82 -5.24 6.00 1.48
CA SER A 82 -4.65 7.20 0.88
C SER A 82 -3.70 6.81 -0.24
N VAL A 83 -3.57 7.71 -1.21
CA VAL A 83 -2.66 7.59 -2.35
C VAL A 83 -1.83 8.85 -2.39
N GLY A 84 -0.54 8.71 -2.66
CA GLY A 84 0.39 9.80 -2.93
C GLY A 84 1.15 9.54 -4.22
N TYR A 85 1.57 10.60 -4.91
CA TYR A 85 2.36 10.46 -6.13
C TYR A 85 3.46 11.52 -6.20
N ALA A 86 4.46 11.23 -7.03
CA ALA A 86 5.42 12.23 -7.50
C ALA A 86 5.49 12.13 -9.03
N ASP A 87 5.33 13.26 -9.71
CA ASP A 87 5.29 13.32 -11.16
C ASP A 87 6.68 13.22 -11.80
N ALA A 88 6.73 13.13 -13.13
CA ALA A 88 8.00 12.99 -13.86
C ALA A 88 8.92 14.21 -13.66
N ALA A 89 8.38 15.43 -13.56
CA ALA A 89 9.17 16.63 -13.37
C ALA A 89 9.78 16.67 -11.95
N GLU A 90 9.04 16.21 -10.95
CA GLU A 90 9.55 16.03 -9.60
C GLU A 90 10.63 14.95 -9.56
N ILE A 91 10.40 13.79 -10.20
CA ILE A 91 11.39 12.71 -10.31
C ILE A 91 12.67 13.20 -10.97
N ASP A 92 12.57 13.97 -12.05
CA ASP A 92 13.73 14.52 -12.76
C ASP A 92 14.50 15.53 -11.88
N ALA A 93 13.80 16.29 -11.03
CA ALA A 93 14.40 17.30 -10.16
C ALA A 93 15.13 16.70 -8.96
N ILE A 94 14.59 15.64 -8.34
CA ILE A 94 15.11 15.11 -7.05
C ILE A 94 15.60 13.66 -7.12
N GLY A 95 15.41 12.99 -8.25
CA GLY A 95 15.74 11.58 -8.46
C GLY A 95 14.66 10.61 -7.96
N ILE A 96 14.69 9.39 -8.50
CA ILE A 96 13.63 8.38 -8.29
C ILE A 96 13.50 7.89 -6.84
N LEU A 97 14.60 7.77 -6.10
CA LEU A 97 14.57 7.29 -4.72
C LEU A 97 13.92 8.33 -3.79
N PRO A 98 14.34 9.61 -3.78
CA PRO A 98 13.65 10.65 -3.03
C PRO A 98 12.20 10.85 -3.45
N ALA A 99 11.89 10.83 -4.76
CA ALA A 99 10.52 10.93 -5.25
C ALA A 99 9.62 9.79 -4.74
N THR A 100 10.14 8.56 -4.68
CA THR A 100 9.42 7.42 -4.08
C THR A 100 9.13 7.67 -2.59
N HIS A 101 10.07 8.25 -1.85
CA HIS A 101 9.85 8.60 -0.44
C HIS A 101 8.82 9.73 -0.28
N ILE A 102 8.81 10.73 -1.17
CA ILE A 102 7.79 11.80 -1.16
C ILE A 102 6.41 11.21 -1.42
N ALA A 103 6.27 10.40 -2.46
CA ALA A 103 5.02 9.71 -2.79
C ALA A 103 4.50 8.90 -1.58
N LYS A 104 5.40 8.32 -0.77
CA LYS A 104 5.06 7.58 0.46
C LYS A 104 4.78 8.47 1.68
N SER A 105 5.33 9.67 1.76
CA SER A 105 5.40 10.45 3.02
C SER A 105 4.41 11.61 3.09
N CYS A 106 4.24 12.39 2.02
CA CYS A 106 3.56 13.70 2.13
C CYS A 106 2.04 13.58 2.25
N GLU A 107 1.36 12.82 1.38
CA GLU A 107 -0.11 12.71 1.44
C GLU A 107 -0.59 11.68 2.46
N LEU A 108 0.14 10.56 2.58
CA LEU A 108 -0.27 9.41 3.37
C LEU A 108 -0.25 9.70 4.88
N PHE A 109 0.76 10.45 5.35
CA PHE A 109 0.89 10.76 6.77
C PHE A 109 -0.12 11.83 7.22
N LEU A 110 -0.35 12.86 6.40
CA LEU A 110 -1.31 13.93 6.72
C LEU A 110 -2.75 13.41 6.77
N PHE A 111 -3.12 12.53 5.84
CA PHE A 111 -4.46 11.95 5.77
C PHE A 111 -4.81 11.10 6.99
N PHE A 112 -3.93 10.18 7.41
CA PHE A 112 -4.19 9.36 8.60
C PHE A 112 -4.09 10.15 9.91
N ASN A 113 -3.23 11.16 10.00
CA ASN A 113 -3.16 11.98 11.20
C ASN A 113 -4.41 12.83 11.41
N GLN A 114 -5.05 13.34 10.35
CA GLN A 114 -6.28 14.12 10.50
C GLN A 114 -7.48 13.29 10.98
N ARG A 115 -7.52 11.98 10.69
CA ARG A 115 -8.61 11.08 11.12
C ARG A 115 -8.33 10.29 12.40
N ALA A 116 -7.07 10.15 12.81
CA ALA A 116 -6.73 9.55 14.11
C ALA A 116 -7.29 10.35 15.31
N TYR A 117 -7.62 11.64 15.13
CA TYR A 117 -8.24 12.50 16.15
C TYR A 117 -9.78 12.45 16.18
N GLN A 118 -10.44 11.67 15.31
CA GLN A 118 -11.91 11.56 15.26
C GLN A 118 -12.45 10.18 15.72
N ILE A 119 -11.63 9.35 16.38
CA ILE A 119 -11.98 8.01 16.86
C ILE A 119 -11.60 7.79 18.32
#